data_AF-A0A9D9FD66-F1
#
_entry.id   AF-A0A9D9FD66-F1
#
_cell.length_a   1.000
_cell.length_b   1.000
_cell.length_c   1.000
_cell.angle_alpha   90.00
_cell.angle_beta   90.00
_cell.angle_gamma   90.00
#
_symmetry.space_group_name_H-M   'P 1'
#
loop_
_entity.id
_entity.type
_entity.pdbx_description
1 polymer ?
#
loop_
_entity_poly.entity_id
_entity_poly.type
_entity_poly.pdbx_seq_one_letter_code
_entity_poly.pdbx_strand_id
1 'polypeptide(L)'
;MTELSPVEKLSRRRRMLMVVFVGSFLTWQVPFMDRYAEIASGSSRLVDLVYVAGILVWALALIALLRFGRSHAKDPEVRAALEDELTQANRARAFSFGYWAMLVMAAALFGASFYLTFSPQEVAHLMVLTAVAAPLLRFAFLERD
;
A
#
# COMPACT_ATOMS: atom_id res chain seq x y z
N MET A 1 -0.77 32.68 -7.78
CA MET A 1 -1.02 31.45 -6.98
C MET A 1 -2.52 31.21 -7.04
N THR A 2 -2.98 30.26 -7.86
CA THR A 2 -4.39 29.87 -7.94
C THR A 2 -4.80 29.21 -6.62
N GLU A 3 -5.83 29.73 -5.95
CA GLU A 3 -6.38 29.05 -4.79
C GLU A 3 -6.94 27.69 -5.22
N LEU A 4 -6.41 26.61 -4.64
CA LEU A 4 -6.91 25.27 -4.88
C LEU A 4 -8.37 25.17 -4.41
N SER A 5 -9.24 24.64 -5.26
CA SER A 5 -10.63 24.39 -4.89
C SER A 5 -10.71 23.46 -3.67
N PRO A 6 -11.76 23.54 -2.83
CA PRO A 6 -11.93 22.63 -1.69
C PRO A 6 -11.85 21.14 -2.06
N VAL A 7 -12.37 20.78 -3.23
CA VAL A 7 -12.34 19.42 -3.78
C VAL A 7 -10.92 18.97 -4.09
N GLU A 8 -10.11 19.84 -4.68
CA GLU A 8 -8.73 19.54 -5.05
C GLU A 8 -7.84 19.34 -3.82
N LYS A 9 -8.07 20.11 -2.75
CA LYS A 9 -7.42 19.91 -1.45
C LYS A 9 -7.75 18.53 -0.85
N LEU A 10 -8.99 18.08 -0.99
CA LEU A 10 -9.45 16.78 -0.50
C LEU A 10 -8.85 15.62 -1.30
N SER A 11 -8.84 15.72 -2.63
CA SER A 11 -8.18 14.74 -3.51
C SER A 11 -6.69 14.63 -3.19
N ARG A 12 -5.98 15.76 -3.07
CA ARG A 12 -4.55 15.78 -2.68
C ARG A 12 -4.33 15.14 -1.30
N ARG A 13 -5.23 15.36 -0.34
CA ARG A 13 -5.15 14.74 1.00
C ARG A 13 -5.37 13.23 0.94
N ARG A 14 -6.34 12.74 0.16
CA ARG A 14 -6.59 11.31 -0.08
C ARG A 14 -5.35 10.63 -0.67
N ARG A 15 -4.80 11.22 -1.74
CA ARG A 15 -3.57 10.75 -2.39
C ARG A 15 -2.40 10.67 -1.41
N MET A 16 -2.18 11.73 -0.63
CA MET A 16 -1.11 11.77 0.37
C MET A 16 -1.29 10.69 1.45
N LEU A 17 -2.53 10.47 1.93
CA LEU A 17 -2.82 9.39 2.88
C LEU A 17 -2.51 8.01 2.28
N MET A 18 -2.82 7.78 1.01
CA MET A 18 -2.49 6.52 0.33
C MET A 18 -0.99 6.33 0.15
N VAL A 19 -0.25 7.37 -0.24
CA VAL A 19 1.22 7.31 -0.37
C VAL A 19 1.86 7.04 0.99
N VAL A 20 1.42 7.72 2.05
CA VAL A 20 1.92 7.48 3.41
C VAL A 20 1.57 6.07 3.89
N PHE A 21 0.36 5.59 3.61
CA PHE A 21 -0.07 4.24 3.95
C PHE A 21 0.81 3.19 3.26
N VAL A 22 1.03 3.30 1.94
CA VAL A 22 1.89 2.36 1.22
C VAL A 22 3.34 2.48 1.66
N GLY A 23 3.87 3.70 1.78
CA GLY A 23 5.25 3.91 2.21
C GLY A 23 5.52 3.31 3.59
N SER A 24 4.62 3.56 4.55
CA SER A 24 4.73 2.97 5.89
C SER A 24 4.54 1.46 5.89
N PHE A 25 3.62 0.93 5.07
CA PHE A 25 3.47 -0.51 4.87
C PHE A 25 4.78 -1.12 4.36
N LEU A 26 5.36 -0.59 3.29
CA LEU A 26 6.61 -1.08 2.72
C LEU A 26 7.76 -0.99 3.73
N THR A 27 7.93 0.14 4.42
CA THR A 27 8.94 0.30 5.47
C THR A 27 8.77 -0.72 6.59
N TRP A 28 7.53 -1.03 6.99
CA TRP A 28 7.25 -2.07 7.98
C TRP A 28 7.55 -3.48 7.48
N GLN A 29 7.49 -3.72 6.16
CA GLN A 29 7.80 -5.03 5.57
C GLN A 29 9.31 -5.26 5.40
N VAL A 30 10.15 -4.22 5.32
CA VAL A 30 11.62 -4.34 5.17
C VAL A 30 12.27 -5.25 6.24
N PRO A 31 11.99 -5.10 7.55
CA PRO A 31 12.56 -5.98 8.58
C PRO A 31 12.17 -7.46 8.44
N PHE A 32 11.07 -7.79 7.75
CA PHE A 32 10.69 -9.18 7.51
C PHE A 32 11.58 -9.86 6.47
N MET A 33 12.21 -9.09 5.55
CA MET A 33 13.19 -9.63 4.60
C MET A 33 14.52 -9.96 5.30
N ASP A 34 14.93 -9.14 6.28
CA ASP A 34 16.18 -9.35 7.04
C ASP A 34 16.03 -10.27 8.26
N ARG A 35 14.82 -10.49 8.77
CA ARG A 35 14.59 -11.38 9.93
C ARG A 35 15.04 -12.82 9.70
N TYR A 36 15.08 -13.31 8.46
CA TYR A 36 15.69 -14.61 8.15
C TYR A 36 17.22 -14.61 8.30
N ALA A 37 17.87 -13.47 8.05
CA ALA A 37 19.32 -13.29 8.23
C ALA A 37 19.71 -12.97 9.69
N GLU A 38 18.86 -12.27 10.44
CA GLU A 38 19.13 -11.92 11.84
C GLU A 38 18.81 -13.04 12.86
N ILE A 39 17.84 -13.93 12.59
CA ILE A 39 17.66 -15.16 13.40
C ILE A 39 18.93 -16.04 13.34
N ALA A 40 19.75 -15.90 12.30
CA ALA A 40 21.05 -16.55 12.19
C ALA A 40 22.22 -15.78 12.86
N SER A 41 22.06 -14.54 13.33
CA SER A 41 23.22 -13.72 13.76
C SER A 41 23.04 -12.74 14.94
N GLY A 42 21.85 -12.55 15.52
CA GLY A 42 21.64 -11.74 16.73
C GLY A 42 21.24 -10.29 16.43
N SER A 43 19.98 -9.94 16.71
CA SER A 43 19.33 -8.72 16.21
C SER A 43 19.83 -7.41 16.83
N SER A 44 19.88 -6.35 16.02
CA SER A 44 20.23 -4.99 16.48
C SER A 44 19.00 -4.21 16.96
N ARG A 45 19.11 -3.45 18.06
CA ARG A 45 18.01 -2.61 18.63
C ARG A 45 17.39 -1.63 17.63
N LEU A 46 18.11 -1.27 16.57
CA LEU A 46 17.63 -0.38 15.52
C LEU A 46 16.55 -1.03 14.66
N VAL A 47 16.69 -2.33 14.34
CA VAL A 47 15.72 -3.08 13.54
C VAL A 47 14.39 -3.20 14.29
N ASP A 48 14.44 -3.46 15.59
CA ASP A 48 13.25 -3.51 16.45
C ASP A 48 12.53 -2.15 16.50
N LEU A 49 13.27 -1.05 16.62
CA LEU A 49 12.69 0.29 16.63
C LEU A 49 12.02 0.64 15.30
N VAL A 50 12.68 0.32 14.17
CA VAL A 50 12.12 0.53 12.82
C VAL A 50 10.86 -0.31 12.61
N TYR A 51 10.87 -1.56 13.08
CA TYR A 51 9.71 -2.45 13.01
C TYR A 51 8.51 -1.90 13.79
N VAL A 52 8.72 -1.50 15.05
CA VAL A 52 7.66 -0.94 15.91
C VAL A 52 7.17 0.41 15.38
N ALA A 53 8.07 1.26 14.91
CA ALA A 53 7.67 2.53 14.28
C ALA A 53 6.85 2.28 13.01
N GLY A 54 7.27 1.34 12.17
CA GLY A 54 6.58 0.96 10.93
C GLY A 54 5.14 0.51 11.17
N ILE A 55 4.93 -0.43 12.10
CA ILE A 55 3.58 -0.93 12.39
C ILE A 55 2.66 0.15 12.96
N LEU A 56 3.20 1.03 13.82
CA LEU A 56 2.43 2.14 14.40
C LEU A 56 2.03 3.16 13.34
N VAL A 57 2.97 3.59 12.50
CA VAL A 57 2.70 4.55 11.42
C VAL A 57 1.69 3.94 10.44
N TRP A 58 1.86 2.67 10.08
CA TRP A 58 0.93 1.96 9.20
C TRP A 58 -0.48 1.88 9.79
N ALA A 59 -0.61 1.46 11.05
CA ALA A 59 -1.91 1.35 11.73
C ALA A 59 -2.60 2.72 11.83
N LEU A 60 -1.85 3.78 12.16
CA LEU A 60 -2.37 5.15 12.19
C LEU A 60 -2.80 5.63 10.80
N ALA A 61 -2.02 5.35 9.76
CA ALA A 61 -2.36 5.67 8.38
C ALA A 61 -3.62 4.93 7.93
N LEU A 62 -3.78 3.65 8.31
CA LEU A 62 -4.98 2.86 8.03
C LEU A 62 -6.21 3.47 8.70
N ILE A 63 -6.12 3.79 9.99
CA ILE A 63 -7.21 4.43 10.74
C ILE A 63 -7.57 5.77 10.10
N ALA A 64 -6.57 6.58 9.72
CA ALA A 64 -6.78 7.85 9.05
C ALA A 64 -7.48 7.68 7.70
N LEU A 65 -7.08 6.68 6.89
CA LEU A 65 -7.69 6.37 5.60
C LEU A 65 -9.15 5.94 5.75
N LEU A 66 -9.44 5.05 6.71
CA LEU A 66 -10.79 4.57 7.01
C LEU A 66 -11.69 5.69 7.54
N ARG A 67 -11.16 6.54 8.42
CA ARG A 67 -11.89 7.73 8.93
C ARG A 67 -12.12 8.75 7.83
N PHE A 68 -11.14 8.98 6.96
CA PHE A 68 -11.28 9.87 5.82
C PHE A 68 -12.41 9.38 4.90
N GLY A 69 -12.41 8.11 4.50
CA GLY A 69 -13.49 7.53 3.69
C GLY A 69 -14.86 7.65 4.37
N ARG A 70 -14.97 7.28 5.66
CA ARG A 70 -16.24 7.36 6.41
C ARG A 70 -16.75 8.78 6.62
N SER A 71 -15.87 9.74 6.87
CA SER A 71 -16.26 11.12 7.15
C SER A 71 -16.80 11.82 5.90
N HIS A 72 -16.19 11.57 4.74
CA HIS A 72 -16.57 12.22 3.49
C HIS A 72 -17.71 11.50 2.77
N ALA A 73 -17.99 10.24 3.13
CA ALA A 73 -19.18 9.52 2.68
C ALA A 73 -20.52 10.08 3.23
N LYS A 74 -20.48 10.95 4.25
CA LYS A 74 -21.68 11.55 4.88
C LYS A 74 -22.21 12.78 4.14
N ASP A 75 -21.37 13.45 3.36
CA ASP A 75 -21.75 14.62 2.57
C ASP A 75 -21.94 14.18 1.10
N PRO A 76 -23.17 14.22 0.57
CA PRO A 76 -23.46 13.76 -0.79
C PRO A 76 -22.69 14.52 -1.87
N GLU A 77 -22.46 15.81 -1.68
CA GLU A 77 -21.80 16.70 -2.65
C GLU A 77 -20.30 16.40 -2.70
N VAL A 78 -19.69 16.28 -1.52
CA VAL A 78 -18.28 15.89 -1.40
C VAL A 78 -18.06 14.46 -1.88
N ARG A 79 -19.01 13.55 -1.62
CA ARG A 79 -18.95 12.17 -2.13
C ARG A 79 -19.04 12.14 -3.66
N ALA A 80 -19.95 12.90 -4.26
CA ALA A 80 -20.09 12.98 -5.72
C ALA A 80 -18.81 13.54 -6.38
N ALA A 81 -18.19 14.54 -5.74
CA ALA A 81 -16.94 15.12 -6.22
C ALA A 81 -15.72 14.19 -6.05
N LEU A 82 -15.72 13.30 -5.04
CA LEU A 82 -14.63 12.36 -4.77
C LEU A 82 -14.79 11.00 -5.48
N GLU A 83 -16.01 10.58 -5.79
CA GLU A 83 -16.35 9.31 -6.46
C GLU A 83 -16.82 9.55 -7.90
N ASP A 84 -16.17 10.50 -8.58
CA ASP A 84 -16.38 10.77 -9.98
C ASP A 84 -16.02 9.55 -10.87
N GLU A 85 -16.47 9.60 -12.12
CA GLU A 85 -16.23 8.52 -13.08
C GLU A 85 -14.73 8.23 -13.26
N LEU A 86 -13.89 9.27 -13.17
CA LEU A 86 -12.43 9.14 -13.25
C LEU A 86 -11.87 8.34 -12.07
N THR A 87 -12.27 8.64 -10.84
CA THR A 87 -11.84 7.91 -9.64
C THR A 87 -12.28 6.46 -9.71
N GLN A 88 -13.51 6.18 -10.15
CA GLN A 88 -13.99 4.80 -10.32
C GLN A 88 -13.19 4.04 -11.38
N ALA A 89 -12.93 4.67 -12.54
CA ALA A 89 -12.11 4.08 -13.60
C ALA A 89 -10.67 3.83 -13.13
N ASN A 90 -10.07 4.77 -12.40
CA ASN A 90 -8.73 4.64 -11.83
C ASN A 90 -8.66 3.51 -10.80
N ARG A 91 -9.70 3.35 -9.96
CA ARG A 91 -9.80 2.23 -9.01
C ARG A 91 -9.88 0.90 -9.73
N ALA A 92 -10.72 0.77 -10.76
CA ALA A 92 -10.82 -0.46 -11.55
C ALA A 92 -9.48 -0.82 -12.22
N ARG A 93 -8.83 0.16 -12.87
CA ARG A 93 -7.50 -0.02 -13.49
C ARG A 93 -6.43 -0.41 -12.48
N ALA A 94 -6.44 0.19 -11.30
CA ALA A 94 -5.52 -0.14 -10.22
C ALA A 94 -5.70 -1.58 -9.72
N PHE A 95 -6.95 -2.04 -9.53
CA PHE A 95 -7.23 -3.42 -9.15
C PHE A 95 -6.83 -4.41 -10.25
N SER A 96 -7.13 -4.13 -11.52
CA SER A 96 -6.69 -4.97 -12.63
C SER A 96 -5.16 -5.07 -12.69
N PHE A 97 -4.46 -3.96 -12.46
CA PHE A 97 -3.00 -3.98 -12.38
C PHE A 97 -2.49 -4.83 -11.20
N GLY A 98 -3.10 -4.67 -10.01
CA GLY A 98 -2.76 -5.47 -8.83
C GLY A 98 -2.96 -6.98 -9.07
N TYR A 99 -4.05 -7.36 -9.74
CA TYR A 99 -4.30 -8.75 -10.14
C TYR A 99 -3.20 -9.29 -11.06
N TRP A 100 -2.83 -8.55 -12.10
CA TRP A 100 -1.74 -8.96 -13.00
C TRP A 100 -0.39 -9.02 -12.31
N ALA A 101 -0.08 -8.06 -11.43
CA ALA A 101 1.13 -8.08 -10.62
C ALA A 101 1.20 -9.33 -9.73
N MET A 102 0.07 -9.71 -9.10
CA MET A 102 -0.04 -10.94 -8.31
C MET A 102 0.16 -12.20 -9.13
N LEU A 103 -0.44 -12.29 -10.33
CA LEU A 103 -0.23 -13.42 -11.23
C LEU A 103 1.23 -13.55 -11.64
N VAL A 104 1.87 -12.44 -12.01
CA VAL A 104 3.30 -12.43 -12.37
C VAL A 104 4.16 -12.84 -11.19
N MET A 105 3.86 -12.36 -9.98
CA MET A 105 4.58 -12.75 -8.76
C MET A 105 4.42 -14.26 -8.47
N ALA A 106 3.20 -14.79 -8.57
CA ALA A 106 2.94 -16.21 -8.36
C ALA A 106 3.68 -17.08 -9.41
N ALA A 107 3.65 -16.67 -10.68
CA ALA A 107 4.38 -17.36 -11.76
C ALA A 107 5.90 -17.29 -11.56
N ALA A 108 6.43 -16.15 -11.12
CA ALA A 108 7.85 -15.98 -10.81
C ALA A 108 8.28 -16.85 -9.63
N LEU A 109 7.51 -16.89 -8.54
CA LEU A 109 7.77 -17.76 -7.39
C LEU A 109 7.70 -19.23 -7.77
N PHE A 110 6.70 -19.62 -8.57
CA PHE A 110 6.59 -20.98 -9.08
C PHE A 110 7.81 -21.36 -9.94
N GLY A 111 8.20 -20.51 -10.90
CA GLY A 111 9.38 -20.74 -11.72
C GLY A 111 10.69 -20.76 -10.91
N ALA A 112 10.82 -19.89 -9.91
CA ALA A 112 11.98 -19.87 -9.02
C ALA A 112 12.05 -21.10 -8.11
N SER A 113 10.89 -21.70 -7.77
CA SER A 113 10.83 -22.88 -6.88
C SER A 113 11.55 -24.12 -7.43
N PHE A 114 11.81 -24.17 -8.76
CA PHE A 114 12.62 -25.21 -9.37
C PHE A 114 14.11 -25.11 -9.06
N TYR A 115 14.58 -23.94 -8.61
CA TYR A 115 15.99 -23.65 -8.37
C TYR A 115 16.28 -23.24 -6.93
N LEU A 116 15.28 -22.69 -6.24
CA LEU A 116 15.36 -22.12 -4.89
C LEU A 116 14.28 -22.72 -3.99
N THR A 117 14.63 -22.96 -2.73
CA THR A 117 13.66 -23.36 -1.70
C THR A 117 13.13 -22.12 -1.00
N PHE A 118 11.81 -21.94 -1.01
CA PHE A 118 11.14 -20.88 -0.25
C PHE A 118 10.39 -21.47 0.94
N SER A 119 10.45 -20.79 2.08
CA SER A 119 9.55 -21.07 3.18
C SER A 119 8.12 -20.61 2.85
N PRO A 120 7.08 -21.30 3.36
CA PRO A 120 5.69 -20.87 3.17
C PRO A 120 5.44 -19.42 3.63
N GLN A 121 6.16 -18.98 4.66
CA GLN A 121 6.05 -17.63 5.20
C GLN A 121 6.63 -16.57 4.26
N GLU A 122 7.75 -16.83 3.57
CA GLU A 122 8.30 -15.92 2.55
C GLU A 122 7.35 -15.77 1.37
N VAL A 123 6.78 -16.89 0.89
CA VAL A 123 5.79 -16.88 -0.20
C VAL A 123 4.57 -16.06 0.21
N ALA A 124 3.99 -16.35 1.39
CA ALA A 124 2.85 -15.60 1.89
C ALA A 124 3.16 -14.10 2.04
N HIS A 125 4.35 -13.77 2.53
CA HIS A 125 4.81 -12.39 2.68
C HIS A 125 4.88 -11.66 1.34
N LEU A 126 5.57 -12.23 0.34
CA LEU A 126 5.68 -11.62 -0.99
C LEU A 126 4.33 -11.46 -1.69
N MET A 127 3.42 -12.41 -1.48
CA MET A 127 2.06 -12.35 -1.99
C MET A 127 1.27 -11.20 -1.33
N VAL A 128 1.30 -11.08 0.00
CA VAL A 128 0.61 -9.98 0.72
C VAL A 128 1.21 -8.62 0.33
N LEU A 129 2.54 -8.53 0.28
CA LEU A 129 3.26 -7.33 -0.13
C LEU A 129 2.78 -6.85 -1.50
N THR A 130 2.75 -7.75 -2.47
CA THR A 130 2.35 -7.46 -3.85
C THR A 130 0.87 -7.09 -3.93
N ALA A 131 0.00 -7.85 -3.26
CA ALA A 131 -1.45 -7.65 -3.28
C ALA A 131 -1.86 -6.28 -2.74
N VAL A 132 -1.13 -5.75 -1.75
CA VAL A 132 -1.42 -4.45 -1.12
C VAL A 132 -0.72 -3.33 -1.87
N ALA A 133 0.60 -3.44 -2.10
CA ALA A 133 1.39 -2.34 -2.63
C ALA A 133 1.09 -2.05 -4.10
N ALA A 134 0.98 -3.07 -4.95
CA ALA A 134 0.82 -2.88 -6.39
C ALA A 134 -0.43 -2.07 -6.78
N PRO A 135 -1.65 -2.41 -6.34
CA PRO A 135 -2.84 -1.64 -6.70
C PRO A 135 -2.82 -0.24 -6.06
N LEU A 136 -2.34 -0.08 -4.83
CA LEU A 136 -2.32 1.22 -4.17
C LEU A 136 -1.32 2.19 -4.81
N LEU A 137 -0.13 1.71 -5.18
CA LEU A 137 0.84 2.51 -5.93
C LEU A 137 0.29 2.90 -7.29
N ARG A 138 -0.36 1.95 -8.00
CA ARG A 138 -0.97 2.23 -9.30
C ARG A 138 -2.08 3.28 -9.18
N PHE A 139 -2.94 3.16 -8.18
CA PHE A 139 -4.00 4.14 -7.93
C PHE A 139 -3.42 5.53 -7.62
N ALA A 140 -2.45 5.62 -6.70
CA ALA A 140 -1.82 6.89 -6.33
C ALA A 140 -1.05 7.56 -7.49
N PHE A 141 -0.59 6.77 -8.46
CA PHE A 141 0.00 7.25 -9.71
C PHE A 141 -1.07 7.78 -10.67
N LEU A 142 -2.16 7.03 -10.89
CA LEU A 142 -3.25 7.41 -11.78
C LEU A 142 -4.04 8.65 -11.30
N GLU A 143 -4.02 8.94 -10.01
CA GLU A 143 -4.67 10.13 -9.43
C GLU A 143 -3.82 11.42 -9.60
N ARG A 144 -2.62 11.31 -10.19
CA ARG A 144 -1.73 12.44 -10.44
C ARG A 144 -1.98 13.12 -11.79
N ASP A 145 -2.60 12.39 -12.72
CA ASP A 145 -2.93 12.80 -14.10
C ASP A 145 -4.41 13.20 -14.20
#